data_AF-A0A8H2MFZ6-F1
#
_entry.id   AF-A0A8H2MFZ6-F1
#
_cell.length_a   1.000
_cell.length_b   1.000
_cell.length_c   1.000
_cell.angle_alpha   90.00
_cell.angle_beta   90.00
_cell.angle_gamma   90.00
#
_symmetry.space_group_name_H-M   'P 1'
#
loop_
_entity.id
_entity.type
_entity.pdbx_description
1 polymer ?
#
loop_
_entity_poly.entity_id
_entity_poly.type
_entity_poly.pdbx_seq_one_letter_code
_entity_poly.pdbx_strand_id
1 'polypeptide(L)'
;MFSNAQIYGQLALGLACILVPLTGMVYLNIRKNARIKYALAGALVFFSFALVLEKMLHAVVLPHIDRENQVWLYVLYGALAAGIFEEIPRYYVLKLMDQKKGLGTYDALQYGLGHGGFEMTILVGLTGISQFFLERKVNALGLPAILKDIPPAYHGQVKETIQALASIQGVQMILPLVERILALSFHLAMALLAYFIVRGFLKKSALVLAIGLHFLMDLPAVLYQVGLVKNLPAIYAGYLVMVLAIFYWLSRVYRKKAGEVLQEKEGGVDYDHDHGKL
;
A
#
# COMPACT_ATOMS: atom_id res chain seq x y z
N MET A 1 -30.05 -15.48 5.46
CA MET A 1 -28.99 -16.08 6.29
C MET A 1 -27.74 -16.18 5.45
N PHE A 2 -26.57 -15.92 6.03
CA PHE A 2 -25.29 -16.03 5.35
C PHE A 2 -24.91 -17.50 5.15
N SER A 3 -24.29 -17.82 4.01
CA SER A 3 -23.81 -19.18 3.76
C SER A 3 -22.52 -19.47 4.55
N ASN A 4 -22.22 -20.75 4.81
CA ASN A 4 -20.93 -21.12 5.39
C ASN A 4 -19.76 -20.68 4.49
N ALA A 5 -19.92 -20.79 3.16
CA ALA A 5 -18.91 -20.33 2.21
C ALA A 5 -18.60 -18.84 2.38
N GLN A 6 -19.62 -18.02 2.62
CA GLN A 6 -19.45 -16.60 2.89
C GLN A 6 -18.75 -16.33 4.21
N ILE A 7 -19.24 -16.92 5.30
CA ILE A 7 -18.69 -16.75 6.64
C ILE A 7 -17.19 -17.12 6.65
N TYR A 8 -16.86 -18.33 6.21
CA TYR A 8 -15.46 -18.79 6.23
C TYR A 8 -14.61 -18.10 5.17
N GLY A 9 -15.22 -17.61 4.10
CA GLY A 9 -14.54 -16.79 3.10
C GLY A 9 -14.09 -15.44 3.65
N GLN A 10 -14.92 -14.76 4.45
CA GLN A 10 -14.52 -13.52 5.14
C GLN A 10 -13.37 -13.74 6.14
N LEU A 11 -13.43 -14.85 6.86
CA LEU A 11 -12.36 -15.25 7.77
C LEU A 11 -11.05 -15.51 6.99
N ALA A 12 -11.12 -16.27 5.89
CA ALA A 12 -9.96 -16.58 5.05
C ALA A 12 -9.36 -15.31 4.42
N LEU A 13 -10.21 -14.41 3.91
CA LEU A 13 -9.79 -13.10 3.39
C LEU A 13 -9.07 -12.28 4.46
N GLY A 14 -9.69 -12.16 5.64
CA GLY A 14 -9.14 -11.40 6.76
C GLY A 14 -7.77 -11.94 7.20
N LEU A 15 -7.68 -13.26 7.39
CA LEU A 15 -6.43 -13.94 7.75
C LEU A 15 -5.36 -13.80 6.66
N ALA A 16 -5.72 -13.93 5.37
CA ALA A 16 -4.77 -13.76 4.28
C ALA A 16 -4.16 -12.35 4.29
N CYS A 17 -4.96 -11.31 4.46
CA CYS A 17 -4.49 -9.92 4.51
C CYS A 17 -3.61 -9.61 5.73
N ILE A 18 -3.71 -10.39 6.81
CA ILE A 18 -2.85 -10.28 7.99
C ILE A 18 -1.55 -11.10 7.81
N LEU A 19 -1.68 -12.34 7.35
CA LEU A 19 -0.58 -13.31 7.33
C LEU A 19 0.39 -13.08 6.16
N VAL A 20 -0.09 -12.65 4.99
CA VAL A 20 0.78 -12.37 3.83
C VAL A 20 1.86 -11.33 4.16
N PRO A 21 1.56 -10.14 4.69
CA PRO A 21 2.60 -9.17 5.01
C PRO A 21 3.50 -9.63 6.16
N LEU A 22 2.95 -10.26 7.20
CA LEU A 22 3.74 -10.78 8.33
C LEU A 22 4.75 -11.85 7.89
N THR A 23 4.30 -12.81 7.08
CA THR A 23 5.19 -13.85 6.54
C THR A 23 6.27 -13.27 5.65
N GLY A 24 5.94 -12.27 4.80
CA GLY A 24 6.91 -11.52 4.03
C GLY A 24 7.95 -10.81 4.90
N MET A 25 7.52 -10.16 5.98
CA MET A 25 8.41 -9.43 6.90
C MET A 25 9.36 -10.38 7.63
N VAL A 26 8.84 -11.52 8.11
CA VAL A 26 9.64 -12.57 8.77
C VAL A 26 10.62 -13.19 7.77
N TYR A 27 10.18 -13.48 6.55
CA TYR A 27 11.04 -14.03 5.50
C TYR A 27 12.21 -13.09 5.18
N LEU A 28 11.97 -11.80 4.95
CA LEU A 28 13.03 -10.84 4.66
C LEU A 28 13.98 -10.66 5.84
N ASN A 29 13.46 -10.67 7.07
CA ASN A 29 14.29 -10.57 8.26
C ASN A 29 15.24 -11.78 8.40
N ILE A 30 14.72 -13.00 8.28
CA ILE A 30 15.49 -14.23 8.49
C ILE A 30 16.40 -14.54 7.29
N ARG A 31 15.90 -14.39 6.06
CA ARG A 31 16.60 -14.88 4.86
C ARG A 31 17.46 -13.82 4.19
N LYS A 32 17.15 -12.54 4.40
CA LYS A 32 17.84 -11.41 3.75
C LYS A 32 18.48 -10.45 4.75
N ASN A 33 18.43 -10.75 6.05
CA ASN A 33 18.93 -9.90 7.14
C ASN A 33 18.35 -8.47 7.09
N ALA A 34 17.14 -8.31 6.53
CA ALA A 34 16.47 -7.03 6.47
C ALA A 34 15.99 -6.63 7.87
N ARG A 35 16.20 -5.37 8.26
CA ARG A 35 15.98 -4.97 9.66
C ARG A 35 14.53 -4.62 9.90
N ILE A 36 13.89 -5.30 10.86
CA ILE A 36 12.45 -5.15 11.17
C ILE A 36 12.03 -3.70 11.49
N LYS A 37 12.95 -2.88 12.00
CA LYS A 37 12.72 -1.45 12.26
C LYS A 37 12.22 -0.68 11.03
N TYR A 38 12.58 -1.11 9.82
CA TYR A 38 12.08 -0.48 8.60
C TYR A 38 10.62 -0.80 8.34
N ALA A 39 10.17 -2.03 8.61
CA ALA A 39 8.75 -2.37 8.55
C ALA A 39 7.94 -1.55 9.59
N LEU A 40 8.44 -1.45 10.82
CA LEU A 40 7.81 -0.62 11.84
C LEU A 40 7.71 0.84 11.41
N ALA A 41 8.75 1.38 10.79
CA ALA A 41 8.74 2.74 10.24
C ALA A 41 7.73 2.89 9.08
N GLY A 42 7.62 1.91 8.19
CA GLY A 42 6.62 1.91 7.11
C GLY A 42 5.19 1.92 7.66
N ALA A 43 4.90 1.02 8.61
CA ALA A 43 3.59 0.97 9.26
C ALA A 43 3.25 2.27 10.00
N LEU A 44 4.22 2.85 10.73
CA LEU A 44 4.04 4.11 11.43
C LEU A 44 3.80 5.27 10.47
N VAL A 45 4.51 5.33 9.34
CA VAL A 45 4.29 6.39 8.34
C VAL A 45 2.90 6.29 7.74
N PHE A 46 2.46 5.10 7.32
CA PHE A 46 1.09 4.93 6.81
C PHE A 46 0.05 5.33 7.86
N PHE A 47 0.18 4.83 9.10
CA PHE A 47 -0.74 5.18 10.18
C PHE A 47 -0.79 6.70 10.42
N SER A 48 0.36 7.34 10.63
CA SER A 48 0.40 8.76 10.99
C SER A 48 0.00 9.67 9.83
N PHE A 49 0.43 9.37 8.60
CA PHE A 49 0.20 10.29 7.48
C PHE A 49 -1.07 9.98 6.69
N ALA A 50 -1.36 8.71 6.37
CA ALA A 50 -2.54 8.36 5.58
C ALA A 50 -3.79 8.19 6.44
N LEU A 51 -3.70 7.53 7.61
CA LEU A 51 -4.88 7.32 8.46
C LEU A 51 -5.22 8.49 9.37
N VAL A 52 -4.23 9.33 9.73
CA VAL A 52 -4.46 10.48 10.61
C VAL A 52 -4.39 11.80 9.84
N LEU A 53 -3.21 12.22 9.38
CA LEU A 53 -3.05 13.58 8.86
C LEU A 53 -3.82 13.85 7.56
N GLU A 54 -3.83 12.91 6.61
CA GLU A 54 -4.64 13.00 5.39
C GLU A 54 -6.14 13.06 5.73
N LYS A 55 -6.62 12.22 6.67
CA LYS A 55 -8.03 12.24 7.10
C LYS A 55 -8.40 13.55 7.80
N MET A 56 -7.49 14.14 8.58
CA MET A 56 -7.68 15.48 9.13
C MET A 56 -7.76 16.53 8.02
N LEU A 57 -6.93 16.45 6.98
CA LEU A 57 -7.03 17.35 5.83
C LEU A 57 -8.36 17.17 5.10
N HIS A 58 -8.79 15.93 4.88
CA HIS A 58 -10.08 15.62 4.27
C HIS A 58 -11.25 16.18 5.08
N ALA A 59 -11.20 16.09 6.41
CA ALA A 59 -12.24 16.65 7.29
C ALA A 59 -12.38 18.18 7.15
N VAL A 60 -11.30 18.88 6.80
CA VAL A 60 -11.32 20.33 6.56
C VAL A 60 -11.69 20.67 5.12
N VAL A 61 -11.14 19.96 4.13
CA VAL A 61 -11.27 20.34 2.71
C VAL A 61 -12.54 19.80 2.07
N LEU A 62 -12.88 18.52 2.30
CA LEU A 62 -14.00 17.87 1.60
C LEU A 62 -15.37 18.51 1.86
N PRO A 63 -15.68 19.11 3.03
CA PRO A 63 -16.94 19.84 3.20
C PRO A 63 -17.12 21.04 2.26
N HIS A 64 -16.02 21.55 1.69
CA HIS A 64 -16.02 22.69 0.76
C HIS A 64 -16.05 22.26 -0.71
N ILE A 65 -16.01 20.95 -1.00
CA ILE A 65 -16.11 20.41 -2.36
C ILE A 65 -17.51 19.81 -2.51
N ASP A 66 -18.29 20.40 -3.41
CA ASP A 66 -19.57 19.81 -3.80
C ASP A 66 -19.30 18.56 -4.63
N ARG A 67 -19.50 17.37 -4.05
CA ARG A 67 -19.17 16.10 -4.71
C ARG A 67 -20.00 15.84 -5.96
N GLU A 68 -21.20 16.40 -6.04
CA GLU A 68 -22.11 16.20 -7.18
C GLU A 68 -21.72 17.14 -8.32
N ASN A 69 -21.53 18.42 -8.03
CA ASN A 69 -21.26 19.43 -9.05
C ASN A 69 -19.76 19.58 -9.38
N GLN A 70 -18.87 19.13 -8.49
CA GLN A 70 -17.41 19.27 -8.61
C GLN A 70 -16.69 17.91 -8.53
N VAL A 71 -17.27 16.86 -9.13
CA VAL A 71 -16.73 15.49 -9.10
C VAL A 71 -15.25 15.41 -9.49
N TRP A 72 -14.82 16.16 -10.51
CA TRP A 72 -13.41 16.16 -10.94
C TRP A 72 -12.49 16.80 -9.92
N LEU A 73 -12.93 17.86 -9.24
CA LEU A 73 -12.15 18.46 -8.16
C LEU A 73 -12.00 17.45 -7.01
N TYR A 74 -13.08 16.77 -6.61
CA TYR A 74 -13.05 15.72 -5.60
C TYR A 74 -12.06 14.60 -5.97
N VAL A 75 -12.16 14.09 -7.20
CA VAL A 75 -11.32 13.00 -7.71
C VAL A 75 -9.84 13.40 -7.75
N LEU A 76 -9.52 14.55 -8.37
CA LEU A 76 -8.13 15.01 -8.51
C LEU A 76 -7.52 15.36 -7.15
N TYR A 77 -8.30 16.00 -6.28
CA TYR A 77 -7.86 16.31 -4.91
C TYR A 77 -7.56 15.04 -4.12
N GLY A 78 -8.50 14.07 -4.09
CA GLY A 78 -8.36 12.85 -3.29
C GLY A 78 -7.11 12.05 -3.67
N ALA A 79 -6.94 11.78 -4.96
CA ALA A 79 -5.79 11.03 -5.46
C ALA A 79 -4.46 11.80 -5.26
N LEU A 80 -4.46 13.13 -5.38
CA LEU A 80 -3.24 13.92 -5.22
C LEU A 80 -2.85 14.04 -3.74
N ALA A 81 -3.84 14.20 -2.86
CA ALA A 81 -3.63 14.22 -1.42
C ALA A 81 -2.96 12.92 -0.97
N ALA A 82 -3.50 11.76 -1.36
CA ALA A 82 -2.88 10.47 -1.02
C ALA A 82 -1.41 10.40 -1.48
N GLY A 83 -1.12 10.74 -2.75
CA GLY A 83 0.25 10.74 -3.26
C GLY A 83 1.21 11.66 -2.49
N ILE A 84 0.75 12.83 -2.05
CA ILE A 84 1.54 13.77 -1.23
C ILE A 84 1.78 13.20 0.18
N PHE A 85 0.71 12.77 0.85
CA PHE A 85 0.76 12.30 2.24
C PHE A 85 1.49 10.98 2.38
N GLU A 86 1.57 10.16 1.32
CA GLU A 86 2.25 8.88 1.39
C GLU A 86 3.71 8.94 0.93
N GLU A 87 4.03 9.65 -0.16
CA GLU A 87 5.38 9.59 -0.74
C GLU A 87 6.38 10.55 -0.08
N ILE A 88 5.91 11.73 0.35
CA ILE A 88 6.79 12.71 1.02
C ILE A 88 7.37 12.15 2.33
N PRO A 89 6.56 11.71 3.31
CA PRO A 89 7.12 11.19 4.56
C PRO A 89 7.91 9.91 4.34
N ARG A 90 7.54 9.06 3.37
CA ARG A 90 8.33 7.89 2.99
C ARG A 90 9.76 8.26 2.60
N TYR A 91 9.93 9.26 1.74
CA TYR A 91 11.24 9.76 1.37
C TYR A 91 12.01 10.29 2.58
N TYR A 92 11.40 11.16 3.40
CA TYR A 92 12.09 11.76 4.54
C TYR A 92 12.45 10.75 5.62
N VAL A 93 11.57 9.81 5.96
CA VAL A 93 11.84 8.78 6.96
C VAL A 93 12.93 7.83 6.49
N LEU A 94 12.89 7.34 5.24
CA LEU A 94 13.96 6.50 4.70
C LEU A 94 15.30 7.25 4.65
N LYS A 95 15.29 8.54 4.33
CA LYS A 95 16.49 9.39 4.35
C LYS A 95 17.05 9.56 5.76
N LEU A 96 16.20 9.82 6.75
CA LEU A 96 16.59 9.95 8.16
C LEU A 96 17.14 8.63 8.70
N MET A 97 16.59 7.50 8.26
CA MET A 97 17.02 6.16 8.68
C MET A 97 18.23 5.62 7.91
N ASP A 98 18.68 6.25 6.82
CA ASP A 98 19.93 5.91 6.11
C ASP A 98 21.18 6.46 6.83
N GLN A 99 21.24 6.23 8.14
CA GLN A 99 22.40 6.60 8.96
C GLN A 99 23.65 5.85 8.45
N LYS A 100 24.75 6.59 8.30
CA LYS A 100 26.04 6.06 7.79
C LYS A 100 25.94 5.33 6.44
N LYS A 101 24.95 5.69 5.60
CA LYS A 101 24.73 5.04 4.30
C LYS A 101 24.47 3.53 4.41
N GLY A 102 23.90 3.07 5.53
CA GLY A 102 23.66 1.65 5.79
C GLY A 102 22.34 1.08 5.24
N LEU A 103 21.46 1.87 4.62
CA LEU A 103 20.18 1.40 4.07
C LEU A 103 20.41 0.49 2.85
N GLY A 104 19.89 -0.74 2.90
CA GLY A 104 19.95 -1.71 1.81
C GLY A 104 18.64 -1.83 1.03
N THR A 105 18.69 -2.50 -0.11
CA THR A 105 17.51 -2.80 -0.94
C THR A 105 16.47 -3.62 -0.19
N TYR A 106 16.89 -4.64 0.56
CA TYR A 106 15.96 -5.46 1.34
C TYR A 106 15.36 -4.71 2.55
N ASP A 107 16.05 -3.72 3.10
CA ASP A 107 15.47 -2.84 4.13
C ASP A 107 14.39 -1.91 3.55
N ALA A 108 14.57 -1.44 2.31
CA ALA A 108 13.53 -0.70 1.61
C ALA A 108 12.30 -1.58 1.31
N LEU A 109 12.51 -2.85 0.92
CA LEU A 109 11.43 -3.82 0.78
C LEU A 109 10.75 -4.12 2.13
N GLN A 110 11.53 -4.22 3.21
CA GLN A 110 11.00 -4.37 4.58
C GLN A 110 10.13 -3.17 4.96
N TYR A 111 10.54 -1.95 4.59
CA TYR A 111 9.73 -0.74 4.76
C TYR A 111 8.43 -0.82 3.97
N GLY A 112 8.49 -1.17 2.68
CA GLY A 112 7.30 -1.29 1.84
C GLY A 112 6.31 -2.36 2.33
N LEU A 113 6.82 -3.50 2.83
CA LEU A 113 6.01 -4.52 3.50
C LEU A 113 5.34 -3.97 4.75
N GLY A 114 6.05 -3.19 5.57
CA GLY A 114 5.47 -2.53 6.74
C GLY A 114 4.35 -1.56 6.37
N HIS A 115 4.58 -0.73 5.35
CA HIS A 115 3.63 0.28 4.88
C HIS A 115 2.38 -0.37 4.27
N GLY A 116 2.52 -1.07 3.14
CA GLY A 116 1.38 -1.68 2.44
C GLY A 116 0.79 -2.87 3.20
N GLY A 117 1.60 -3.55 4.02
CA GLY A 117 1.13 -4.65 4.87
C GLY A 117 0.24 -4.19 6.01
N PHE A 118 0.58 -3.05 6.63
CA PHE A 118 -0.28 -2.43 7.63
C PHE A 118 -1.57 -1.91 7.00
N GLU A 119 -1.49 -1.26 5.84
CA GLU A 119 -2.67 -0.84 5.08
C GLU A 119 -3.61 -2.02 4.80
N MET A 120 -3.13 -3.09 4.17
CA MET A 120 -4.00 -4.24 3.85
C MET A 120 -4.54 -4.94 5.10
N THR A 121 -3.77 -4.95 6.20
CA THR A 121 -4.21 -5.50 7.48
C THR A 121 -5.36 -4.69 8.07
N ILE A 122 -5.23 -3.37 8.13
CA ILE A 122 -6.25 -2.51 8.74
C ILE A 122 -7.50 -2.42 7.84
N LEU A 123 -7.33 -2.18 6.54
CA LEU A 123 -8.45 -1.91 5.64
C LEU A 123 -9.28 -3.16 5.31
N VAL A 124 -8.62 -4.30 5.09
CA VAL A 124 -9.29 -5.54 4.67
C VAL A 124 -9.15 -6.66 5.69
N GLY A 125 -7.97 -6.81 6.31
CA GLY A 125 -7.71 -7.86 7.31
C GLY A 125 -8.68 -7.81 8.48
N LEU A 126 -8.64 -6.73 9.25
CA LEU A 126 -9.51 -6.53 10.43
C LEU A 126 -10.99 -6.46 10.04
N THR A 127 -11.30 -5.83 8.90
CA THR A 127 -12.66 -5.75 8.36
C THR A 127 -13.23 -7.14 8.09
N GLY A 128 -12.49 -8.03 7.40
CA GLY A 128 -12.92 -9.40 7.14
C GLY A 128 -13.13 -10.23 8.42
N ILE A 129 -12.25 -10.08 9.42
CA ILE A 129 -12.43 -10.71 10.73
C ILE A 129 -13.70 -10.19 11.42
N SER A 130 -13.92 -8.88 11.41
CA SER A 130 -15.13 -8.26 11.98
C SER A 130 -16.40 -8.75 11.29
N GLN A 131 -16.38 -8.82 9.96
CA GLN A 131 -17.50 -9.31 9.15
C GLN A 131 -17.80 -10.79 9.41
N PHE A 132 -16.78 -11.64 9.56
CA PHE A 132 -16.96 -13.04 9.98
C PHE A 132 -17.77 -13.16 11.28
N PHE A 133 -17.41 -12.39 12.32
CA PHE A 133 -18.13 -12.42 13.60
C PHE A 133 -19.55 -11.86 13.46
N LEU A 134 -19.73 -10.79 12.68
CA LEU A 134 -21.05 -10.21 12.41
C LEU A 134 -21.97 -11.20 11.70
N GLU A 135 -21.51 -11.84 10.63
CA GLU A 135 -22.30 -12.82 9.87
C GLU A 135 -22.69 -14.03 10.73
N ARG A 136 -21.77 -14.52 11.58
CA ARG A 136 -22.09 -15.57 12.56
C ARG A 136 -23.12 -15.12 13.58
N LYS A 137 -23.00 -13.90 14.12
CA LYS A 137 -23.96 -13.34 15.08
C LYS A 137 -25.35 -13.21 14.44
N VAL A 138 -25.43 -12.76 13.18
CA VAL A 138 -26.69 -12.63 12.43
C VAL A 138 -27.34 -13.99 12.21
N ASN A 139 -26.56 -15.00 11.81
CA ASN A 139 -27.08 -16.35 11.62
C ASN A 139 -27.55 -17.01 12.92
N ALA A 140 -26.88 -16.72 14.05
CA ALA A 140 -27.21 -17.32 15.35
C ALA A 140 -28.41 -16.66 16.02
N LEU A 141 -28.54 -15.33 15.95
CA LEU A 141 -29.50 -14.56 16.75
C LEU A 141 -30.59 -13.87 15.92
N GLY A 142 -30.36 -13.70 14.63
CA GLY A 142 -31.21 -12.86 13.77
C GLY A 142 -30.99 -11.36 13.98
N LEU A 143 -31.42 -10.58 12.99
CA LEU A 143 -31.29 -9.12 12.99
C LEU A 143 -31.99 -8.43 14.18
N PRO A 144 -33.22 -8.80 14.61
CA PRO A 144 -33.90 -8.12 15.71
C PRO A 144 -33.12 -8.19 17.03
N ALA A 145 -32.49 -9.33 17.32
CA ALA A 145 -31.69 -9.52 18.52
C ALA A 145 -30.40 -8.67 18.50
N ILE A 146 -29.77 -8.51 17.33
CA ILE A 146 -28.59 -7.64 17.18
C ILE A 146 -28.95 -6.18 17.41
N LEU A 147 -30.07 -5.71 16.82
CA LEU A 147 -30.47 -4.31 16.93
C LEU A 147 -30.85 -3.90 18.35
N LYS A 148 -31.22 -4.86 19.22
CA LYS A 148 -31.51 -4.58 20.63
C LYS A 148 -30.32 -4.01 21.39
N ASP A 149 -29.10 -4.43 21.05
CA ASP A 149 -27.86 -3.98 21.69
C ASP A 149 -27.27 -2.72 21.04
N ILE A 150 -27.86 -2.23 19.95
CA ILE A 150 -27.36 -1.08 19.17
C ILE A 150 -28.28 0.12 19.41
N PRO A 151 -27.75 1.34 19.65
CA PRO A 151 -28.57 2.53 19.75
C PRO A 151 -29.41 2.74 18.48
N PRO A 152 -30.69 3.15 18.58
CA PRO A 152 -31.58 3.31 17.43
C PRO A 152 -31.02 4.17 16.29
N ALA A 153 -30.21 5.18 16.64
CA ALA A 153 -29.54 6.06 15.68
C ALA A 153 -28.64 5.32 14.67
N TYR A 154 -28.11 4.13 15.02
CA TYR A 154 -27.22 3.35 14.15
C TYR A 154 -27.91 2.16 13.47
N HIS A 155 -29.20 1.95 13.72
CA HIS A 155 -29.94 0.79 13.17
C HIS A 155 -29.91 0.78 11.64
N GLY A 156 -30.03 1.94 11.00
CA GLY A 156 -29.95 2.07 9.54
C GLY A 156 -28.60 1.57 9.00
N GLN A 157 -27.50 2.09 9.54
CA GLN A 157 -26.14 1.73 9.13
C GLN A 157 -25.86 0.22 9.32
N VAL A 158 -26.32 -0.37 10.43
CA VAL A 158 -26.15 -1.82 10.67
C VAL A 158 -26.95 -2.64 9.65
N LYS A 159 -28.19 -2.24 9.33
CA LYS A 159 -29.02 -2.91 8.31
C LYS A 159 -28.37 -2.82 6.93
N GLU A 160 -27.91 -1.64 6.54
CA GLU A 160 -27.21 -1.43 5.27
C GLU A 160 -25.93 -2.27 5.18
N THR A 161 -25.15 -2.34 6.27
CA THR A 161 -23.94 -3.17 6.33
C THR A 161 -24.29 -4.65 6.13
N ILE A 162 -25.32 -5.16 6.81
CA ILE A 162 -25.75 -6.56 6.68
C ILE A 162 -26.29 -6.85 5.28
N GLN A 163 -27.02 -5.91 4.68
CA GLN A 163 -27.51 -6.03 3.30
C GLN A 163 -26.37 -6.03 2.29
N ALA A 164 -25.39 -5.14 2.46
CA ALA A 164 -24.19 -5.09 1.62
C ALA A 164 -23.36 -6.38 1.76
N LEU A 165 -23.23 -6.94 2.96
CA LEU A 165 -22.59 -8.25 3.13
C LEU A 165 -23.36 -9.35 2.41
N ALA A 166 -24.69 -9.35 2.48
CA ALA A 166 -25.51 -10.39 1.84
C ALA A 166 -25.43 -10.37 0.31
N SER A 167 -24.99 -9.26 -0.30
CA SER A 167 -24.78 -9.16 -1.75
C SER A 167 -23.39 -9.64 -2.19
N ILE A 168 -22.44 -9.87 -1.27
CA ILE A 168 -21.11 -10.39 -1.59
C ILE A 168 -21.21 -11.88 -1.92
N GLN A 169 -20.99 -12.24 -3.18
CA GLN A 169 -21.07 -13.63 -3.65
C GLN A 169 -19.96 -13.98 -4.63
N GLY A 170 -19.57 -15.25 -4.64
CA GLY A 170 -18.60 -15.82 -5.59
C GLY A 170 -17.29 -15.03 -5.62
N VAL A 171 -16.91 -14.57 -6.82
CA VAL A 171 -15.64 -13.89 -7.07
C VAL A 171 -15.52 -12.56 -6.31
N GLN A 172 -16.61 -11.88 -5.97
CA GLN A 172 -16.58 -10.58 -5.27
C GLN A 172 -15.88 -10.67 -3.90
N MET A 173 -15.84 -11.85 -3.30
CA MET A 173 -15.19 -12.10 -2.02
C MET A 173 -13.67 -12.07 -2.08
N ILE A 174 -13.07 -12.42 -3.22
CA ILE A 174 -11.61 -12.48 -3.38
C ILE A 174 -11.03 -11.19 -3.99
N LEU A 175 -11.85 -10.37 -4.65
CA LEU A 175 -11.37 -9.13 -5.29
C LEU A 175 -10.67 -8.17 -4.32
N PRO A 176 -11.12 -7.97 -3.06
CA PRO A 176 -10.39 -7.15 -2.11
C PRO A 176 -8.97 -7.68 -1.85
N LEU A 177 -8.76 -9.01 -1.80
CA LEU A 177 -7.43 -9.59 -1.65
C LEU A 177 -6.55 -9.28 -2.86
N VAL A 178 -7.09 -9.42 -4.08
CA VAL A 178 -6.37 -9.13 -5.33
C VAL A 178 -5.91 -7.67 -5.35
N GLU A 179 -6.81 -6.74 -5.05
CA GLU A 179 -6.50 -5.32 -4.97
C GLU A 179 -5.41 -5.04 -3.93
N ARG A 180 -5.50 -5.65 -2.74
CA ARG A 180 -4.51 -5.45 -1.68
C ARG A 180 -3.15 -6.04 -2.03
N ILE A 181 -3.07 -7.14 -2.77
CA ILE A 181 -1.79 -7.69 -3.28
C ILE A 181 -1.17 -6.73 -4.30
N LEU A 182 -1.98 -6.12 -5.17
CA LEU A 182 -1.53 -5.12 -6.14
C LEU A 182 -1.05 -3.84 -5.43
N ALA A 183 -1.81 -3.34 -4.46
CA ALA A 183 -1.43 -2.19 -3.63
C ALA A 183 -0.15 -2.46 -2.82
N LEU A 184 -0.04 -3.63 -2.16
CA LEU A 184 1.18 -4.03 -1.46
C LEU A 184 2.39 -4.03 -2.42
N SER A 185 2.22 -4.61 -3.61
CA SER A 185 3.28 -4.66 -4.63
C SER A 185 3.68 -3.25 -5.10
N PHE A 186 2.71 -2.35 -5.22
CA PHE A 186 2.96 -0.94 -5.48
C PHE A 186 3.76 -0.28 -4.36
N HIS A 187 3.38 -0.45 -3.08
CA HIS A 187 4.13 0.10 -1.95
C HIS A 187 5.57 -0.42 -1.86
N LEU A 188 5.82 -1.69 -2.23
CA LEU A 188 7.18 -2.22 -2.36
C LEU A 188 7.97 -1.51 -3.45
N ALA A 189 7.37 -1.29 -4.62
CA ALA A 189 8.00 -0.57 -5.72
C ALA A 189 8.30 0.89 -5.35
N MET A 190 7.37 1.57 -4.69
CA MET A 190 7.54 2.96 -4.27
C MET A 190 8.54 3.13 -3.13
N ALA A 191 8.64 2.16 -2.21
CA ALA A 191 9.71 2.12 -1.21
C ALA A 191 11.10 1.96 -1.86
N LEU A 192 11.21 1.13 -2.91
CA LEU A 192 12.44 1.02 -3.70
C LEU A 192 12.77 2.31 -4.47
N LEU A 193 11.76 2.97 -5.04
CA LEU A 193 11.93 4.26 -5.72
C LEU A 193 12.46 5.32 -4.75
N ALA A 194 11.84 5.45 -3.57
CA ALA A 194 12.30 6.35 -2.51
C ALA A 194 13.74 6.00 -2.06
N TYR A 195 14.03 4.71 -1.88
CA TYR A 195 15.38 4.22 -1.60
C TYR A 195 16.39 4.64 -2.68
N PHE A 196 16.06 4.52 -3.96
CA PHE A 196 16.94 4.95 -5.05
C PHE A 196 17.20 6.45 -5.05
N ILE A 197 16.22 7.26 -4.65
CA ILE A 197 16.44 8.70 -4.44
C ILE A 197 17.40 8.93 -3.27
N VAL A 198 17.17 8.26 -2.13
CA VAL A 198 18.01 8.39 -0.92
C VAL A 198 19.47 7.99 -1.21
N ARG A 199 19.68 6.92 -1.97
CA ARG A 199 21.01 6.42 -2.35
C ARG A 199 21.66 7.15 -3.52
N GLY A 200 20.99 8.13 -4.11
CA GLY A 200 21.51 8.89 -5.25
C GLY A 200 21.53 8.10 -6.57
N PHE A 201 20.83 6.98 -6.67
CA PHE A 201 20.63 6.27 -7.94
C PHE A 201 19.67 7.05 -8.85
N LEU A 202 18.75 7.81 -8.24
CA LEU A 202 17.84 8.74 -8.91
C LEU A 202 18.01 10.15 -8.35
N LYS A 203 17.70 11.16 -9.17
CA LYS A 203 17.68 12.57 -8.75
C LYS A 203 16.55 12.81 -7.75
N LYS A 204 16.70 13.80 -6.87
CA LYS A 204 15.65 14.22 -5.91
C LYS A 204 14.34 14.61 -6.59
N SER A 205 14.38 15.12 -7.82
CA SER A 205 13.18 15.43 -8.60
C SER A 205 12.31 14.20 -8.91
N ALA A 206 12.84 12.99 -8.82
CA ALA A 206 12.04 11.76 -8.93
C ALA A 206 11.03 11.59 -7.78
N LEU A 207 11.08 12.41 -6.72
CA LEU A 207 10.00 12.48 -5.73
C LEU A 207 8.69 12.98 -6.36
N VAL A 208 8.76 13.90 -7.32
CA VAL A 208 7.57 14.36 -8.07
C VAL A 208 6.98 13.22 -8.89
N LEU A 209 7.85 12.41 -9.52
CA LEU A 209 7.42 11.18 -10.19
C LEU A 209 6.78 10.21 -9.21
N ALA A 210 7.31 10.07 -7.99
CA ALA A 210 6.73 9.18 -6.99
C ALA A 210 5.30 9.59 -6.65
N ILE A 211 5.09 10.89 -6.35
CA ILE A 211 3.76 11.45 -6.08
C ILE A 211 2.83 11.25 -7.28
N GLY A 212 3.32 11.47 -8.50
CA GLY A 212 2.54 11.27 -9.72
C GLY A 212 2.14 9.81 -9.95
N LEU A 213 3.04 8.84 -9.70
CA LEU A 213 2.72 7.41 -9.81
C LEU A 213 1.69 6.98 -8.76
N HIS A 214 1.78 7.52 -7.54
CA HIS A 214 0.80 7.26 -6.49
C HIS A 214 -0.57 7.84 -6.83
N PHE A 215 -0.60 9.09 -7.29
CA PHE A 215 -1.81 9.71 -7.83
C PHE A 215 -2.45 8.84 -8.92
N LEU A 216 -1.65 8.30 -9.85
CA LEU A 216 -2.15 7.41 -10.90
C LEU A 216 -2.65 6.05 -10.38
N MET A 217 -2.09 5.54 -9.29
CA MET A 217 -2.58 4.33 -8.62
C MET A 217 -3.96 4.55 -8.00
N ASP A 218 -4.18 5.69 -7.36
CA ASP A 218 -5.43 5.95 -6.64
C ASP A 218 -6.53 6.48 -7.54
N LEU A 219 -6.18 7.16 -8.64
CA LEU A 219 -7.14 7.79 -9.54
C LEU A 219 -8.25 6.82 -10.01
N PRO A 220 -7.96 5.59 -10.49
CA PRO A 220 -9.01 4.63 -10.87
C PRO A 220 -9.90 4.18 -9.71
N ALA A 221 -9.36 4.07 -8.49
CA ALA A 221 -10.14 3.70 -7.31
C ALA A 221 -11.12 4.81 -6.92
N VAL A 222 -10.68 6.08 -6.94
CA VAL A 222 -11.56 7.21 -6.66
C VAL A 222 -12.60 7.38 -7.76
N LEU A 223 -12.23 7.21 -9.04
CA LEU A 223 -13.16 7.21 -10.17
C LEU A 223 -14.21 6.08 -10.07
N TYR A 224 -13.81 4.92 -9.56
CA TYR A 224 -14.74 3.81 -9.29
C TYR A 224 -15.72 4.16 -8.16
N GLN A 225 -15.24 4.76 -7.07
CA GLN A 225 -16.08 5.18 -5.95
C GLN A 225 -17.16 6.20 -6.34
N VAL A 226 -16.85 7.12 -7.26
CA VAL A 226 -17.83 8.11 -7.77
C VAL A 226 -18.65 7.60 -8.97
N GLY A 227 -18.47 6.34 -9.36
CA GLY A 227 -19.26 5.69 -10.42
C GLY A 227 -18.92 6.11 -11.86
N LEU A 228 -17.84 6.85 -12.07
CA LEU A 228 -17.36 7.26 -13.41
C LEU A 228 -16.66 6.12 -14.15
N VAL A 229 -16.00 5.21 -13.42
CA VAL A 229 -15.44 3.97 -13.97
C VAL A 229 -16.10 2.79 -13.26
N LYS A 230 -16.51 1.76 -14.01
CA LYS A 230 -17.20 0.59 -13.44
C LYS A 230 -16.52 -0.75 -13.75
N ASN A 231 -15.52 -0.74 -14.64
CA ASN A 231 -14.84 -1.95 -15.08
C ASN A 231 -13.68 -2.29 -14.14
N LEU A 232 -14.01 -2.99 -13.05
CA LEU A 232 -13.04 -3.40 -12.03
C LEU A 232 -11.91 -4.30 -12.57
N PRO A 233 -12.18 -5.29 -13.46
CA PRO A 233 -11.10 -6.05 -14.11
C PRO A 233 -10.09 -5.17 -14.87
N ALA A 234 -10.57 -4.16 -15.60
CA ALA A 234 -9.68 -3.23 -16.31
C ALA A 234 -8.83 -2.39 -15.36
N ILE A 235 -9.39 -1.96 -14.22
CA ILE A 235 -8.64 -1.26 -13.18
C ILE A 235 -7.51 -2.15 -12.65
N TYR A 236 -7.81 -3.39 -12.27
CA TYR A 236 -6.81 -4.32 -11.73
C TYR A 236 -5.74 -4.71 -12.76
N ALA A 237 -6.12 -4.86 -14.03
CA ALA A 237 -5.15 -5.05 -15.11
C ALA A 237 -4.22 -3.83 -15.27
N GLY A 238 -4.76 -2.62 -15.19
CA GLY A 238 -3.98 -1.38 -15.20
C GLY A 238 -2.98 -1.31 -14.04
N TYR A 239 -3.42 -1.65 -12.82
CA TYR A 239 -2.55 -1.73 -11.64
C TYR A 239 -1.43 -2.75 -11.82
N LEU A 240 -1.74 -3.94 -12.33
CA LEU A 240 -0.73 -4.96 -12.59
C LEU A 240 0.32 -4.46 -13.59
N VAL A 241 -0.12 -3.88 -14.72
CA VAL A 241 0.78 -3.35 -15.75
C VAL A 241 1.67 -2.26 -15.16
N MET A 242 1.11 -1.32 -14.40
CA MET A 242 1.86 -0.24 -13.79
C MET A 242 2.91 -0.76 -12.79
N VAL A 243 2.53 -1.65 -11.87
CA VAL A 243 3.44 -2.24 -10.90
C VAL A 243 4.60 -2.97 -11.60
N LEU A 244 4.29 -3.79 -12.61
CA LEU A 244 5.31 -4.49 -13.40
C LEU A 244 6.25 -3.52 -14.13
N ALA A 245 5.70 -2.45 -14.71
CA ALA A 245 6.49 -1.41 -15.39
C ALA A 245 7.44 -0.70 -14.42
N ILE A 246 6.99 -0.34 -13.22
CA ILE A 246 7.82 0.30 -12.20
C ILE A 246 8.93 -0.66 -11.76
N PHE A 247 8.62 -1.92 -11.42
CA PHE A 247 9.63 -2.90 -11.04
C PHE A 247 10.65 -3.15 -12.15
N TYR A 248 10.19 -3.27 -13.40
CA TYR A 248 11.06 -3.42 -14.56
C TYR A 248 12.02 -2.23 -14.67
N TRP A 249 11.50 -1.01 -14.62
CA TRP A 249 12.30 0.22 -14.67
C TRP A 249 13.31 0.30 -13.52
N LEU A 250 12.88 0.09 -12.28
CA LEU A 250 13.77 0.09 -11.11
C LEU A 250 14.85 -1.00 -11.22
N SER A 251 14.52 -2.17 -11.74
CA SER A 251 15.52 -3.23 -11.97
C SER A 251 16.61 -2.81 -12.96
N ARG A 252 16.26 -2.02 -13.99
CA ARG A 252 17.22 -1.46 -14.95
C ARG A 252 18.12 -0.41 -14.30
N VAL A 253 17.54 0.48 -13.49
CA VAL A 253 18.29 1.49 -12.73
C VAL A 253 19.29 0.82 -11.79
N TYR A 254 18.84 -0.19 -11.04
CA TYR A 254 19.68 -0.94 -10.11
C TYR A 254 20.84 -1.64 -10.83
N ARG A 255 20.57 -2.38 -11.90
CA ARG A 255 21.60 -3.08 -12.67
C ARG A 255 22.64 -2.12 -13.25
N LYS A 256 22.22 -0.97 -13.77
CA LYS A 256 23.13 0.05 -14.31
C LYS A 256 24.08 0.56 -13.22
N LYS A 257 23.54 0.97 -12.07
CA LYS A 257 24.34 1.50 -10.96
C LYS A 257 25.25 0.46 -10.32
N ALA A 258 24.79 -0.79 -10.19
CA ALA A 258 25.62 -1.89 -9.72
C ALA A 258 26.80 -2.16 -10.68
N GLY A 259 26.56 -2.10 -11.99
CA GLY A 259 27.61 -2.24 -13.01
C GLY A 259 28.66 -1.12 -12.95
N GLU A 260 28.23 0.13 -12.82
CA GLU A 260 29.13 1.29 -12.68
C GLU A 260 30.07 1.13 -11.47
N VAL A 261 29.56 0.66 -10.32
CA VAL A 261 30.36 0.44 -9.10
C VAL A 261 31.36 -0.71 -9.25
N LEU A 262 31.01 -1.76 -10.00
CA LEU A 262 31.93 -2.87 -10.29
C LEU A 262 33.07 -2.41 -11.20
N GLN A 263 32.76 -1.62 -12.24
CA GLN A 263 33.75 -1.08 -13.16
C GLN A 263 34.71 -0.08 -12.50
N GLU A 264 34.23 0.79 -11.59
CA GLU A 264 35.10 1.67 -10.80
C GLU A 264 36.09 0.91 -9.91
N LYS A 265 35.67 -0.25 -9.38
CA LYS A 265 36.54 -1.11 -8.55
C LYS A 265 37.57 -1.87 -9.38
N GLU A 266 37.21 -2.29 -10.59
CA GLU A 266 38.11 -3.00 -11.51
C GLU A 266 39.10 -2.03 -12.19
N GLY A 267 38.66 -0.83 -12.57
CA GLY A 267 39.50 0.20 -13.19
C GLY A 267 40.38 1.01 -12.22
N GLY A 268 40.19 0.85 -10.91
CA GLY A 268 41.04 1.45 -9.86
C GLY A 268 42.29 0.62 -9.53
N VAL A 269 42.50 -0.52 -10.19
CA VAL A 269 43.72 -1.33 -10.12
C VAL A 269 44.57 -1.02 -11.36
N ASP A 270 44.96 0.25 -11.53
CA ASP A 270 46.01 0.58 -12.50
C ASP A 270 47.37 0.38 -11.80
N TYR A 271 48.19 -0.49 -12.38
CA TYR A 271 49.54 -0.79 -11.90
C TYR A 271 50.35 0.50 -11.95
N ASP A 272 50.65 1.08 -10.78
CA ASP A 272 51.75 2.04 -10.65
C ASP A 272 53.05 1.25 -10.87
N HIS A 273 53.38 1.07 -12.15
CA HIS A 273 54.65 0.51 -12.58
C HIS A 273 55.74 1.52 -12.22
N ASP A 274 56.31 1.28 -11.05
CA ASP A 274 57.63 1.72 -10.61
C ASP A 274 58.63 1.59 -11.77
N HIS A 275 58.85 2.70 -12.47
CA HIS A 275 60.06 2.91 -13.25
C HIS A 275 61.08 3.59 -12.35
N GLY A 276 61.62 2.81 -11.41
CA GLY A 276 62.90 3.05 -10.79
C GLY A 276 63.96 3.28 -11.87
N LYS A 277 64.35 4.55 -12.04
CA LYS A 277 65.58 4.92 -12.73
C LYS A 277 66.73 4.69 -11.76
N LEU A 278 67.52 3.66 -12.04
CA LEU A 278 68.94 3.60 -11.69
C LEU A 278 69.73 4.41 -12.73
#